data_AF-A0A382UJK5-F1
#
_entry.id   AF-A0A382UJK5-F1
#
_cell.length_a   1.000
_cell.length_b   1.000
_cell.length_c   1.000
_cell.angle_alpha   90.00
_cell.angle_beta   90.00
_cell.angle_gamma   90.00
#
_symmetry.space_group_name_H-M   'P 1'
#
loop_
_entity.id
_entity.type
_entity.pdbx_description
1 polymer ?
#
loop_
_entity_poly.entity_id
_entity_poly.type
_entity_poly.pdbx_seq_one_letter_code
_entity_poly.pdbx_strand_id
1 'polypeptide(L)' 'MIIIDEEKIFDIIEARKPTSVALNGPDGLLPKVQDLTLRIGKKYGIPAYLLADTTWGTCDLNSNGAKV' A
#
# COMPACT_ATOMS: atom_id res chain seq x y z
N MET A 1 3.91 19.37 4.16
CA MET A 1 3.49 18.12 4.83
C MET A 1 3.14 17.11 3.75
N ILE A 2 3.68 15.89 3.80
CA ILE A 2 3.37 14.85 2.79
C ILE A 2 2.03 14.20 3.14
N ILE A 3 1.16 14.07 2.13
CA ILE A 3 -0.20 13.52 2.23
C ILE A 3 -0.31 12.38 1.21
N ILE A 4 -0.89 11.25 1.65
CA ILE A 4 -1.18 10.11 0.77
C ILE A 4 -2.55 10.37 0.14
N ASP A 5 -2.62 10.25 -1.18
CA ASP A 5 -3.86 10.37 -1.95
C ASP A 5 -4.66 9.05 -1.85
N GLU A 6 -5.45 8.93 -0.79
CA GLU A 6 -6.25 7.73 -0.53
C GLU A 6 -7.43 7.57 -1.49
N GLU A 7 -8.02 8.68 -1.94
CA GLU A 7 -9.15 8.68 -2.88
C GLU A 7 -8.73 7.97 -4.18
N LYS A 8 -7.60 8.37 -4.75
CA LYS A 8 -7.06 7.74 -5.95
C LYS A 8 -6.72 6.26 -5.75
N ILE A 9 -6.23 5.88 -4.57
CA ILE A 9 -5.93 4.48 -4.26
C ILE A 9 -7.23 3.66 -4.24
N PHE A 10 -8.28 4.17 -3.60
CA PHE A 10 -9.58 3.52 -3.54
C PHE A 10 -10.23 3.39 -4.92
N ASP A 11 -10.16 4.45 -5.74
CA ASP A 11 -10.64 4.41 -7.13
C ASP A 11 -9.96 3.29 -7.94
N ILE A 12 -8.64 3.14 -7.80
CA ILE A 12 -7.88 2.10 -8.50
C ILE A 12 -8.28 0.70 -8.01
N ILE A 13 -8.47 0.52 -6.69
CA ILE A 13 -8.91 -0.77 -6.11
C ILE A 13 -10.32 -1.11 -6.61
N GLU A 14 -11.24 -0.15 -6.64
CA GLU A 14 -12.62 -0.35 -7.10
C GLU A 14 -12.69 -0.65 -8.60
N ALA A 15 -11.86 0.02 -9.41
CA ALA A 15 -11.76 -0.23 -10.85
C ALA A 15 -11.14 -1.59 -11.18
N ARG A 16 -10.08 -1.99 -10.47
CA ARG A 16 -9.33 -3.22 -10.77
C ARG A 16 -9.85 -4.47 -10.05
N LYS A 17 -10.54 -4.30 -8.92
CA LYS A 17 -11.06 -5.38 -8.06
C LYS A 17 -10.01 -6.47 -7.76
N PRO A 18 -8.84 -6.11 -7.19
CA PRO A 18 -7.78 -7.07 -6.92
C PRO A 18 -8.18 -8.05 -5.82
N THR A 19 -7.57 -9.24 -5.82
CA THR A 19 -7.76 -10.25 -4.77
C THR A 19 -6.97 -9.94 -3.50
N SER A 20 -5.89 -9.16 -3.61
CA SER A 20 -5.06 -8.67 -2.50
C SER A 20 -4.27 -7.44 -2.96
N VAL A 21 -3.70 -6.69 -2.02
CA VAL A 21 -2.89 -5.50 -2.30
C VAL A 21 -1.66 -5.45 -1.41
N ALA A 22 -0.53 -5.02 -1.97
CA ALA A 22 0.70 -4.76 -1.24
C ALA A 22 1.04 -3.27 -1.33
N LEU A 23 1.38 -2.67 -0.19
CA LEU A 23 1.76 -1.27 -0.08
C LEU A 23 3.23 -1.18 0.32
N ASN A 24 3.97 -0.29 -0.33
CA ASN A 24 5.36 -0.01 -0.06
C ASN A 24 5.55 1.51 0.06
N GLY A 25 6.45 1.96 0.93
CA GLY A 25 6.68 3.37 1.17
C GLY A 25 7.94 3.63 1.99
N PRO A 26 8.48 4.85 1.94
CA PRO A 26 9.69 5.22 2.66
C PRO A 26 9.47 5.21 4.18
N ASP A 27 10.53 4.96 4.93
CA ASP A 27 10.51 4.74 6.39
C ASP A 27 9.74 5.83 7.16
N GLY A 28 9.94 7.10 6.80
CA GLY A 28 9.26 8.23 7.43
C GLY A 28 7.74 8.29 7.23
N LEU A 29 7.19 7.47 6.33
CA LEU A 29 5.76 7.35 6.06
C LEU A 29 5.16 6.02 6.50
N LEU A 30 5.97 5.04 6.94
CA LEU A 30 5.49 3.70 7.29
C LEU A 30 4.28 3.70 8.25
N PRO A 31 4.19 4.54 9.30
CA PRO A 31 3.00 4.57 10.14
C PRO A 31 1.72 4.92 9.37
N LYS A 32 1.78 5.90 8.45
CA LYS A 32 0.64 6.28 7.63
C LYS A 32 0.26 5.19 6.62
N VAL A 33 1.26 4.51 6.05
CA VAL A 33 1.04 3.40 5.12
C VAL A 33 0.44 2.20 5.85
N GLN A 34 0.86 1.91 7.08
CA GLN A 34 0.26 0.89 7.94
C GLN A 34 -1.22 1.17 8.21
N ASP A 35 -1.56 2.41 8.59
CA ASP A 35 -2.95 2.81 8.84
C ASP A 35 -3.82 2.69 7.58
N LEU A 36 -3.28 3.03 6.41
CA LEU A 36 -3.95 2.83 5.12
C LEU A 36 -4.15 1.34 4.81
N THR A 37 -3.13 0.51 5.04
CA THR A 37 -3.18 -0.95 4.83
C THR A 37 -4.33 -1.57 5.62
N LEU A 38 -4.45 -1.22 6.91
CA LEU A 38 -5.54 -1.69 7.78
C LEU A 38 -6.92 -1.23 7.29
N ARG A 39 -7.04 0.03 6.84
CA ARG A 39 -8.29 0.57 6.30
C ARG A 39 -8.72 -0.11 5.00
N ILE A 40 -7.79 -0.37 4.09
CA ILE A 40 -8.05 -1.10 2.85
C ILE A 40 -8.56 -2.51 3.16
N GLY A 41 -7.85 -3.24 4.02
CA GLY A 41 -8.24 -4.59 4.42
C GLY A 41 -9.65 -4.63 5.04
N LYS A 42 -9.95 -3.67 5.91
CA LYS A 42 -11.29 -3.56 6.54
C LYS A 42 -12.38 -3.14 5.55
N LYS A 43 -12.11 -2.20 4.62
CA LYS A 43 -13.09 -1.65 3.67
C LYS A 43 -13.47 -2.67 2.60
N TYR A 44 -12.49 -3.36 2.04
CA TYR A 44 -12.69 -4.23 0.89
C TYR A 44 -12.76 -5.73 1.24
N GLY A 45 -12.40 -6.12 2.47
CA GLY A 45 -12.37 -7.52 2.88
C GLY A 45 -11.31 -8.36 2.16
N ILE A 46 -10.30 -7.71 1.57
CA ILE A 46 -9.17 -8.36 0.89
C ILE A 46 -7.91 -8.27 1.75
N PRO A 47 -6.96 -9.21 1.62
CA PRO A 47 -5.65 -9.07 2.25
C PRO A 47 -4.93 -7.81 1.77
N ALA A 48 -4.47 -7.01 2.72
CA ALA A 48 -3.64 -5.84 2.48
C ALA A 48 -2.34 -5.99 3.27
N TYR A 49 -1.20 -5.89 2.59
CA TYR A 49 0.12 -6.13 3.15
C TYR A 49 0.95 -4.85 3.14
N LEU A 50 1.66 -4.58 4.23
CA LEU A 50 2.72 -3.57 4.26
C LEU A 50 4.06 -4.26 3.98
N LEU A 51 4.73 -3.86 2.90
CA LEU A 51 6.12 -4.22 2.63
C LEU A 51 7.01 -3.26 3.43
N ALA A 52 7.42 -3.71 4.62
CA ALA A 52 8.11 -2.90 5.62
C ALA A 52 9.63 -2.83 5.44
N ASP A 53 10.17 -3.41 4.36
CA ASP A 53 11.58 -3.24 3.99
C ASP A 53 11.87 -1.77 3.70
N THR A 54 13.05 -1.31 4.12
CA THR A 54 13.51 0.06 3.86
C THR A 54 13.46 0.34 2.36
N THR A 55 12.84 1.46 1.98
CA THR A 55 12.67 1.86 0.58
C THR A 55 13.33 3.21 0.33
N TRP A 56 14.36 3.22 -0.52
CA TRP A 56 15.17 4.43 -0.78
C TRP A 56 14.62 5.31 -1.91
N GLY A 57 13.66 4.80 -2.69
CA GLY A 57 13.05 5.53 -3.78
C GLY A 57 12.36 4.60 -4.77
N THR A 58 11.97 5.15 -5.92
CA THR A 58 11.26 4.39 -6.97
C THR A 58 12.13 3.32 -7.65
N CYS A 59 13.46 3.44 -7.58
CA CYS A 59 14.39 2.40 -8.04
C CYS A 59 14.40 1.17 -7.14
N ASP A 60 13.85 1.27 -5.92
CA ASP A 60 13.85 0.25 -4.88
C ASP A 60 12.43 -0.28 -4.61
N LEU A 61 11.63 -0.37 -5.68
CA LEU A 61 10.26 -0.88 -5.59
C LEU A 61 10.28 -2.38 -5.30
N ASN A 62 9.73 -2.80 -4.15
CA ASN A 62 9.67 -4.21 -3.74
C ASN A 62 8.60 -5.03 -4.50
N SER A 63 8.78 -5.15 -5.81
CA SER A 63 7.90 -5.93 -6.70
C SER A 63 7.96 -7.43 -6.44
N ASN A 64 9.06 -7.92 -5.86
CA ASN A 64 9.21 -9.33 -5.54
C ASN A 64 8.37 -9.70 -4.31
N GLY A 65 8.43 -8.89 -3.25
CA GLY A 65 7.56 -9.06 -2.07
C GLY A 65 6.07 -8.95 -2.41
N ALA A 66 5.71 -8.16 -3.43
CA ALA A 66 4.33 -8.02 -3.89
C ALA A 66 3.80 -9.22 -4.73
N LYS A 67 4.66 -10.15 -5.16
CA LYS A 67 4.27 -11.34 -5.95
C LYS A 67 4.00 -12.58 -5.09
N VAL A 68 4.38 -12.53 -3.82
CA VAL A 68 4.27 -13.63 -2.86
C VAL A 68 2.92 -13.56 -2.16
#